data_AF-A0A8B6LHX0-F1
#
_entry.id   AF-A0A8B6LHX0-F1
#
_cell.length_a   1.000
_cell.length_b   1.000
_cell.length_c   1.000
_cell.angle_alpha   90.00
_cell.angle_beta   90.00
_cell.angle_gamma   90.00
#
_symmetry.space_group_name_H-M   'P 1'
#
loop_
_entity.id
_entity.type
_entity.pdbx_description
1 polymer ?
#
loop_
_entity_poly.entity_id
_entity_poly.type
_entity_poly.pdbx_seq_one_letter_code
_entity_poly.pdbx_strand_id
1 'polypeptide(L)'
;MSRFEKHAELERLRRMLHSAEAAVADWRERLIESLGDRMCGSGQGPAPEDLATLAALQAEEQRARDVHALCLIWAAAPSDVRSAVEPTPSGTLHGHIRFRIR
;
A
#
# COMPACT_ATOMS: atom_id res chain seq x y z
N MET A 1 -4.94 1.84 22.83
CA MET A 1 -6.03 1.91 21.84
C MET A 1 -7.18 0.97 22.19
N SER A 2 -8.40 1.48 22.22
CA SER A 2 -9.66 0.73 22.36
C SER A 2 -9.87 -0.22 21.17
N ARG A 3 -10.66 -1.29 21.35
CA ARG A 3 -11.02 -2.23 20.26
C ARG A 3 -11.67 -1.50 19.08
N PHE A 4 -12.49 -0.48 19.35
CA PHE A 4 -13.12 0.35 18.32
C PHE A 4 -12.10 1.17 17.51
N GLU A 5 -11.09 1.74 18.17
CA GLU A 5 -10.03 2.51 17.51
C GLU A 5 -9.19 1.62 16.58
N LYS A 6 -8.93 0.37 16.97
CA LYS A 6 -8.21 -0.60 16.13
C LYS A 6 -9.00 -1.00 14.87
N HIS A 7 -10.32 -1.20 15.01
CA HIS A 7 -11.18 -1.48 13.86
C HIS A 7 -11.27 -0.28 12.91
N ALA A 8 -11.41 0.93 13.44
CA ALA A 8 -11.43 2.15 12.64
C ALA A 8 -10.11 2.36 11.87
N GLU A 9 -8.97 2.07 12.49
CA GLU A 9 -7.66 2.19 11.85
C GLU A 9 -7.44 1.14 10.75
N LEU A 10 -7.83 -0.11 10.98
CA LEU A 10 -7.77 -1.15 9.94
C LEU A 10 -8.64 -0.78 8.73
N GLU A 11 -9.84 -0.27 8.97
CA GLU A 11 -10.73 0.18 7.89
C GLU A 11 -10.17 1.41 7.15
N ARG A 12 -9.49 2.32 7.87
CA ARG A 12 -8.76 3.43 7.24
C ARG A 12 -7.66 2.92 6.31
N LEU A 13 -6.83 1.99 6.78
CA LEU A 13 -5.74 1.40 5.99
C LEU A 13 -6.26 0.62 4.78
N ARG A 14 -7.37 -0.12 4.94
CA ARG A 14 -8.05 -0.81 3.84
C ARG A 14 -8.49 0.17 2.76
N ARG A 15 -9.11 1.29 3.14
CA ARG A 15 -9.52 2.34 2.19
C ARG A 15 -8.32 2.98 1.48
N MET A 16 -7.23 3.23 2.20
CA MET A 16 -6.00 3.76 1.60
C MET A 16 -5.42 2.80 0.55
N LEU A 17 -5.33 1.50 0.86
CA LEU A 17 -4.89 0.49 -0.09
C LEU A 17 -5.79 0.50 -1.34
N HIS A 18 -7.10 0.45 -1.15
CA HIS A 18 -8.04 0.44 -2.28
C HIS A 18 -7.91 1.70 -3.16
N SER A 19 -7.71 2.88 -2.55
CA SER A 19 -7.48 4.12 -3.28
C SER A 19 -6.18 4.10 -4.08
N ALA A 20 -5.12 3.51 -3.54
CA ALA A 20 -3.84 3.40 -4.24
C ALA A 20 -3.92 2.43 -5.43
N GLU A 21 -4.61 1.30 -5.25
CA GLU A 21 -4.87 0.33 -6.32
C GLU A 21 -5.70 0.95 -7.46
N ALA A 22 -6.75 1.71 -7.11
CA ALA A 22 -7.57 2.44 -8.09
C ALA A 22 -6.74 3.46 -8.87
N ALA A 23 -5.89 4.25 -8.19
CA ALA A 23 -5.04 5.24 -8.87
C ALA A 23 -4.06 4.60 -9.86
N VAL A 24 -3.48 3.44 -9.51
CA VAL A 24 -2.60 2.68 -10.43
C VAL A 24 -3.40 2.14 -11.63
N ALA A 25 -4.60 1.61 -11.40
CA ALA A 25 -5.47 1.10 -12.47
C ALA A 25 -5.87 2.21 -13.44
N ASP A 26 -6.40 3.33 -12.94
CA ASP A 26 -6.80 4.50 -13.73
C ASP A 26 -5.63 5.03 -14.58
N TRP A 27 -4.43 5.10 -13.98
CA TRP A 27 -3.25 5.59 -14.70
C TRP A 27 -2.79 4.62 -15.79
N ARG A 28 -2.85 3.31 -15.53
CA ARG A 28 -2.55 2.28 -16.54
C ARG A 28 -3.52 2.34 -17.72
N GLU A 29 -4.82 2.52 -17.45
CA GLU A 29 -5.83 2.66 -18.51
C GLU A 29 -5.52 3.85 -19.43
N ARG A 30 -5.15 5.00 -18.86
CA ARG A 30 -4.74 6.19 -19.64
C ARG A 30 -3.51 5.94 -20.51
N LEU A 31 -2.51 5.22 -19.99
CA LEU A 31 -1.31 4.87 -20.74
C LEU A 31 -1.63 3.92 -21.91
N ILE A 32 -2.51 2.95 -21.69
CA ILE A 32 -2.97 2.02 -22.73
C ILE A 32 -3.71 2.77 -23.82
N GLU A 33 -4.62 3.67 -23.46
CA GLU A 33 -5.36 4.50 -24.42
C GLU A 33 -4.40 5.35 -25.27
N SER A 34 -3.47 6.05 -24.62
CA SER A 34 -2.46 6.87 -25.30
C SER A 34 -1.58 6.03 -26.25
N LEU A 35 -1.21 4.82 -25.83
CA LEU A 35 -0.47 3.89 -26.69
C LEU A 35 -1.31 3.46 -27.89
N GLY A 36 -2.61 3.19 -27.67
CA GLY A 36 -3.57 2.89 -28.73
C GLY A 36 -3.67 4.03 -29.75
N ASP A 37 -3.78 5.27 -29.29
CA ASP A 37 -3.79 6.46 -30.15
C ASP A 37 -2.54 6.54 -31.02
N ARG A 38 -1.36 6.29 -30.44
CA ARG A 38 -0.11 6.27 -31.21
C ARG A 38 -0.11 5.16 -32.26
N MET A 39 -0.57 3.96 -31.91
CA MET A 39 -0.62 2.83 -32.82
C MET A 39 -1.59 3.05 -33.99
N CYS A 40 -2.66 3.81 -33.76
CA CYS A 40 -3.64 4.19 -34.78
C CYS A 40 -3.25 5.46 -35.56
N GLY A 41 -2.16 6.13 -35.19
CA GLY A 41 -1.69 7.35 -35.84
C GLY A 41 -2.42 8.64 -35.42
N SER A 42 -3.21 8.62 -34.34
CA SER A 42 -3.97 9.76 -33.81
C SER A 42 -3.28 10.50 -32.65
N GLY A 43 -2.19 9.95 -32.08
CA GLY A 43 -1.52 10.55 -30.92
C GLY A 43 -0.01 10.30 -30.83
N GLN A 44 0.63 10.97 -29.85
CA GLN A 44 2.08 10.87 -29.62
C GLN A 44 2.47 9.64 -28.77
N GLY A 45 1.50 9.04 -28.09
CA GLY A 45 1.73 7.99 -27.10
C GLY A 45 2.20 8.53 -25.76
N PRO A 46 2.45 7.64 -24.79
CA PRO A 46 2.84 8.04 -23.45
C PRO A 46 4.23 8.66 -23.46
N ALA A 47 4.38 9.75 -22.70
CA ALA A 47 5.65 10.42 -22.50
C ALA A 47 6.44 9.75 -21.35
N PRO A 48 7.77 9.95 -21.28
CA PRO A 48 8.59 9.40 -20.19
C PRO A 48 8.10 9.81 -18.79
N GLU A 49 7.58 11.02 -18.63
CA GLU A 49 6.99 11.52 -17.39
C GLU A 49 5.73 10.74 -16.97
N ASP A 50 4.96 10.21 -17.92
CA ASP A 50 3.77 9.41 -17.62
C ASP A 50 4.16 8.05 -17.05
N LEU A 51 5.26 7.47 -17.55
CA LEU A 51 5.85 6.24 -17.03
C LEU A 51 6.47 6.46 -15.64
N ALA A 52 7.12 7.60 -15.42
CA ALA A 52 7.64 7.98 -14.11
C ALA A 52 6.50 8.16 -13.09
N THR A 53 5.39 8.77 -13.51
CA THR A 53 4.18 8.92 -12.68
C THR A 53 3.60 7.55 -12.33
N LEU A 54 3.51 6.62 -13.29
CA LEU A 54 3.08 5.25 -13.01
C LEU A 54 3.97 4.57 -11.98
N ALA A 55 5.30 4.71 -12.10
CA ALA A 55 6.25 4.10 -11.17
C ALA A 55 6.09 4.66 -9.75
N ALA A 56 5.84 5.97 -9.61
CA ALA A 56 5.57 6.60 -8.32
C ALA A 56 4.27 6.09 -7.69
N LEU A 57 3.20 5.96 -8.48
CA LEU A 57 1.92 5.41 -8.02
C LEU A 57 2.07 3.94 -7.57
N GLN A 58 2.83 3.14 -8.31
CA GLN A 58 3.11 1.74 -7.95
C GLN A 58 3.92 1.63 -6.65
N ALA A 59 4.86 2.54 -6.41
CA ALA A 59 5.61 2.58 -5.15
C ALA A 59 4.69 2.90 -3.96
N GLU A 60 3.72 3.80 -4.13
CA GLU A 60 2.74 4.12 -3.08
C GLU A 60 1.76 2.97 -2.84
N GLU A 61 1.28 2.33 -3.92
CA GLU A 61 0.45 1.11 -3.82
C GLU A 61 1.18 0.01 -3.04
N GLN A 62 2.46 -0.24 -3.35
CA GLN A 62 3.26 -1.23 -2.63
C GLN A 62 3.42 -0.86 -1.16
N ARG A 63 3.71 0.41 -0.85
CA ARG A 63 3.79 0.88 0.54
C ARG A 63 2.46 0.65 1.28
N ALA A 64 1.33 0.97 0.65
CA ALA A 64 0.01 0.76 1.25
C ALA A 64 -0.27 -0.73 1.51
N ARG A 65 0.12 -1.62 0.58
CA ARG A 65 0.04 -3.08 0.75
C ARG A 65 0.86 -3.54 1.95
N ASP A 66 2.10 -3.09 2.06
CA ASP A 66 3.02 -3.50 3.12
C ASP A 66 2.48 -3.08 4.49
N VAL A 67 2.03 -1.82 4.62
CA VAL A 67 1.44 -1.31 5.87
C VAL A 67 0.18 -2.09 6.23
N HIS A 68 -0.73 -2.30 5.28
CA HIS A 68 -1.97 -3.04 5.52
C HIS A 68 -1.68 -4.49 5.94
N ALA A 69 -0.73 -5.18 5.27
CA ALA A 69 -0.33 -6.54 5.61
C ALA A 69 0.29 -6.63 7.01
N LEU A 70 1.20 -5.71 7.37
CA LEU A 70 1.78 -5.65 8.72
C LEU A 70 0.71 -5.46 9.79
N CYS A 71 -0.28 -4.59 9.55
CA CYS A 71 -1.37 -4.37 10.48
C CYS A 71 -2.29 -5.59 10.61
N LEU A 72 -2.53 -6.34 9.54
CA LEU A 72 -3.27 -7.60 9.60
C LEU A 72 -2.52 -8.67 10.39
N ILE A 73 -1.23 -8.83 10.15
CA ILE A 73 -0.36 -9.77 10.90
C ILE A 73 -0.37 -9.41 12.38
N TRP A 74 -0.19 -8.13 12.71
CA TRP A 74 -0.24 -7.67 14.09
C TRP A 74 -1.62 -7.90 14.71
N ALA A 75 -2.71 -7.61 14.00
CA ALA A 75 -4.06 -7.84 14.50
C ALA A 75 -4.33 -9.33 14.79
N ALA A 76 -3.78 -10.23 13.99
CA ALA A 76 -3.90 -11.69 14.14
C ALA A 76 -2.94 -12.30 15.18
N ALA A 77 -1.85 -11.62 15.52
CA ALA A 77 -0.83 -12.14 16.43
C ALA A 77 -1.37 -12.40 17.86
N PRO A 78 -0.81 -13.37 18.62
CA PRO A 78 -1.13 -13.58 20.03
C PRO A 78 -0.93 -12.31 20.90
N SER A 79 -1.66 -12.20 22.01
CA SER A 79 -1.62 -10.98 22.87
C SER A 79 -0.24 -10.65 23.42
N ASP A 80 0.57 -11.67 23.68
CA ASP A 80 1.97 -11.62 24.16
C ASP A 80 2.96 -11.13 23.08
N VAL A 81 2.66 -11.36 21.80
CA VAL A 81 3.45 -10.86 20.67
C VAL A 81 3.05 -9.43 20.30
N ARG A 82 1.74 -9.12 20.36
CA ARG A 82 1.20 -7.78 20.08
C ARG A 82 1.69 -6.71 21.04
N SER A 83 1.91 -7.05 22.31
CA SER A 83 2.41 -6.12 23.33
C SER A 83 3.91 -5.82 23.17
N ALA A 84 4.65 -6.61 22.39
CA ALA A 84 6.08 -6.43 22.17
C ALA A 84 6.41 -5.59 20.92
N VAL A 85 5.44 -5.41 20.00
CA VAL A 85 5.66 -4.77 18.70
C VAL A 85 4.43 -3.97 18.32
N GLU A 86 4.56 -2.65 18.13
CA GLU A 86 3.51 -1.83 17.50
C GLU A 86 3.93 -1.46 16.06
N PRO A 87 3.08 -1.72 15.05
CA PRO A 87 3.36 -1.27 13.69
C PRO A 87 3.21 0.25 13.62
N THR A 88 4.23 0.93 13.12
CA THR A 88 4.16 2.37 12.85
C THR A 88 3.47 2.66 11.51
N PRO A 89 2.84 3.83 11.35
CA PRO A 89 2.24 4.25 10.08
C PRO A 89 3.25 4.40 8.92
N SER A 90 4.56 4.34 9.20
CA SER A 90 5.64 4.28 8.19
C SER A 90 6.00 2.86 7.74
N GLY A 91 5.29 1.82 8.21
CA GLY A 91 5.58 0.42 7.85
C GLY A 91 6.76 -0.19 8.61
N THR A 92 7.26 0.47 9.65
CA THR A 92 8.35 -0.06 10.49
C THR A 92 7.77 -0.69 11.75
N LEU A 93 8.12 -1.94 12.03
CA LEU A 93 7.81 -2.58 13.32
C LEU A 93 8.78 -2.04 14.38
N HIS A 94 8.28 -1.30 15.37
CA HIS A 94 9.10 -0.87 16.50
C HIS A 94 8.80 -1.79 17.70
N GLY A 95 9.79 -2.59 18.09
CA GLY A 95 9.67 -3.54 19.19
C GLY A 95 10.92 -4.40 19.38
N HIS A 96 11.54 -4.33 20.55
CA HIS A 96 12.63 -5.24 20.92
C HIS A 96 12.07 -6.62 21.22
N ILE A 97 12.04 -7.50 20.22
CA ILE A 97 11.77 -8.93 20.46
C ILE A 97 13.00 -9.53 21.15
N ARG A 98 12.98 -9.60 22.49
CA ARG A 98 13.92 -10.46 23.24
C ARG A 98 13.37 -11.87 23.26
N PHE A 99 13.87 -12.72 22.35
CA PHE A 99 13.72 -14.17 22.51
C PHE A 99 14.48 -14.61 23.75
N ARG A 100 13.75 -15.04 24.78
CA ARG A 100 14.32 -15.76 25.92
C ARG A 100 14.24 -17.25 25.60
N ILE A 101 15.32 -17.78 25.03
CA ILE A 101 15.46 -19.22 24.81
C ILE A 101 15.68 -19.87 26.19
N ARG A 102 14.85 -20.87 26.53
CA ARG A 102 15.04 -21.73 27.70
C ARG A 102 15.85 -22.96 27.29
#